data_AF-T1GZ86-F1
#
_entry.id   AF-T1GZ86-F1
#
_cell.length_a   1.000
_cell.length_b   1.000
_cell.length_c   1.000
_cell.angle_alpha   90.00
_cell.angle_beta   90.00
_cell.angle_gamma   90.00
#
_symmetry.space_group_name_H-M   'P 1'
#
loop_
_entity.id
_entity.type
_entity.pdbx_description
1 polymer ?
#
loop_
_entity_poly.entity_id
_entity_poly.type
_entity_poly.pdbx_seq_one_letter_code
_entity_poly.pdbx_strand_id
1 'polypeptide(L)'
;YPSCYVKSRLEERKVRARILRAERRRKPDKPDDFLTYEDSDSEDETPHQQEEILNTSYNFAEYLRSRESHLSEERTISLDYTSRYILTHDMLRESHVNLGANYNKVFCSKWLSNRQVVFGTKCNNLLVYDVNMRRTDAIPTLPSNSASHPEVQAGLHSIEVNPSRSFLATGARNSSDIAIYRLPTLDPVCVGEQGHRELIMGLTWLDDQFLVSGSKDSKLSLWRINEDYMDFPDAALSLNGYIHIFNAETFRQKLSRKLPNCQDNVTISYHSEGIYAVGCRSYTILLDARTLQSLKKITSRYSGCGIRSTSFEGNILTVGTGLG
;
A
#
# COMPACT_ATOMS: atom_id res chain seq x y z
N TYR A 1 -0.50 22.51 36.58
CA TYR A 1 -1.63 22.11 35.71
C TYR A 1 -2.45 21.09 36.48
N PRO A 2 -3.68 21.40 36.90
CA PRO A 2 -4.37 20.52 37.83
C PRO A 2 -4.64 19.18 37.15
N SER A 3 -4.29 18.11 37.85
CA SER A 3 -4.63 16.74 37.52
C SER A 3 -6.14 16.65 37.26
N CYS A 4 -6.50 16.32 36.03
CA CYS A 4 -7.86 16.10 35.56
C CYS A 4 -8.39 14.76 36.11
N TYR A 5 -8.59 14.70 37.43
CA TYR A 5 -9.31 13.60 38.07
C TYR A 5 -10.82 13.73 37.80
N VAL A 6 -11.21 13.27 36.60
CA VAL A 6 -12.43 12.57 36.16
C VAL A 6 -13.80 13.00 36.73
N LYS A 7 -14.02 13.16 38.05
CA LYS A 7 -15.34 13.51 38.61
C LYS A 7 -15.75 14.98 38.43
N SER A 8 -14.79 15.92 38.46
CA SER A 8 -15.08 17.34 38.28
C SER A 8 -15.61 17.67 36.87
N ARG A 9 -15.20 16.89 35.85
CA ARG A 9 -15.65 17.04 34.46
C ARG A 9 -17.13 16.71 34.28
N LEU A 10 -17.60 15.64 34.94
CA LEU A 10 -19.02 15.28 34.93
C LEU A 10 -19.88 16.37 35.57
N GLU A 11 -19.42 16.92 36.70
CA GLU A 11 -20.15 17.99 37.40
C GLU A 11 -20.16 19.30 36.59
N GLU A 12 -19.04 19.73 36.01
CA GLU A 12 -19.01 20.92 35.16
C GLU A 12 -19.94 20.78 33.93
N ARG A 13 -20.01 19.59 33.35
CA ARG A 13 -20.88 19.29 32.21
C ARG A 13 -22.35 19.28 32.60
N LYS A 14 -22.72 18.65 33.72
CA LYS A 14 -24.09 18.72 34.27
C LYS A 14 -24.52 20.17 34.51
N VAL A 15 -23.61 21.00 35.02
CA VAL A 15 -23.85 22.43 35.21
C VAL A 15 -24.08 23.15 33.88
N ARG A 16 -23.21 22.94 32.86
CA ARG A 16 -23.40 23.54 31.52
C ARG A 16 -24.69 23.08 30.84
N ALA A 17 -25.02 21.80 30.92
CA ALA A 17 -26.27 21.26 30.38
C ALA A 17 -27.49 21.87 31.06
N ARG A 18 -27.46 22.05 32.40
CA ARG A 18 -28.51 22.77 33.14
C ARG A 18 -28.64 24.23 32.70
N ILE A 19 -27.53 24.92 32.47
CA ILE A 19 -27.54 26.33 32.00
C ILE A 19 -28.15 26.43 30.60
N LEU A 20 -27.72 25.59 29.65
CA LEU A 20 -28.29 25.53 28.30
C LEU A 20 -29.78 25.18 28.29
N ARG A 21 -30.21 24.28 29.19
CA ARG A 21 -31.64 23.96 29.39
C ARG A 21 -32.41 25.17 29.91
N ALA A 22 -31.84 25.92 30.86
CA ALA A 22 -32.45 27.14 31.39
C ALA A 22 -32.54 28.23 30.31
N GLU A 23 -31.55 28.34 29.43
CA GLU A 23 -31.60 29.25 28.27
C GLU A 23 -32.66 28.84 27.24
N ARG A 24 -32.78 27.54 26.90
CA ARG A 24 -33.83 27.05 25.98
C ARG A 24 -35.24 27.22 26.54
N ARG A 25 -35.41 27.18 27.86
CA ARG A 25 -36.70 27.40 28.54
C ARG A 25 -37.08 28.88 28.66
N ARG A 26 -36.20 29.80 28.27
CA ARG A 26 -36.50 31.23 28.27
C ARG A 26 -37.42 31.53 27.10
N LYS A 27 -38.70 31.85 27.38
CA LYS A 27 -39.67 32.22 26.34
C LYS A 27 -39.17 33.46 25.57
N PRO A 28 -39.19 33.46 24.23
CA PRO A 28 -38.91 34.66 23.45
C PRO A 28 -40.04 35.69 23.65
N ASP A 29 -39.69 36.98 23.62
CA ASP A 29 -40.63 38.11 23.81
C ASP A 29 -41.61 38.30 22.63
N LYS A 30 -41.52 37.48 21.57
CA LYS A 30 -42.44 37.47 20.43
C LYS A 30 -43.00 36.05 20.22
N PRO A 31 -44.29 35.92 19.84
CA PRO A 31 -44.85 34.62 19.49
C PRO A 31 -44.23 34.15 18.16
N ASP A 32 -43.51 33.02 18.18
CA ASP A 32 -42.99 32.36 16.99
C ASP A 32 -44.05 31.39 16.40
N ASP A 33 -44.16 31.37 15.07
CA ASP A 33 -45.10 30.57 14.25
C ASP A 33 -44.74 29.07 14.16
N PHE A 34 -43.81 28.57 14.98
CA PHE A 34 -43.33 27.19 14.90
C PHE A 34 -43.55 26.42 16.21
N LEU A 35 -44.25 25.29 16.09
CA LEU A 35 -44.42 24.30 17.17
C LEU A 35 -43.07 23.66 17.49
N THR A 36 -42.50 23.99 18.66
CA THR A 36 -41.38 23.25 19.24
C THR A 36 -41.93 22.08 20.06
N TYR A 37 -41.53 20.86 19.72
CA TYR A 37 -41.87 19.66 20.50
C TYR A 37 -41.13 19.70 21.84
N GLU A 38 -41.85 19.42 22.94
CA GLU A 38 -41.22 19.19 24.24
C GLU A 38 -40.59 17.79 24.23
N ASP A 39 -39.26 17.75 24.15
CA ASP A 39 -38.49 16.50 24.24
C ASP A 39 -38.78 15.80 25.59
N SER A 40 -39.07 14.51 25.51
CA SER A 40 -39.46 13.64 26.63
C SER A 40 -38.40 13.60 27.75
N ASP A 41 -38.89 13.76 28.98
CA ASP A 41 -38.18 14.02 30.26
C ASP A 41 -37.29 12.88 30.82
N SER A 42 -36.54 12.14 30.00
CA SER A 42 -35.49 11.24 30.52
C SER A 42 -34.19 11.30 29.73
N GLU A 43 -33.51 12.45 29.82
CA GLU A 43 -32.14 12.67 29.30
C GLU A 43 -31.08 12.63 30.41
N ASP A 44 -31.14 11.64 31.30
CA ASP A 44 -30.01 11.37 32.21
C ASP A 44 -29.00 10.46 31.48
N GLU A 45 -27.77 10.95 31.32
CA GLU A 45 -26.67 10.21 30.66
C GLU A 45 -26.50 8.84 31.36
N THR A 46 -26.58 7.75 30.60
CA THR A 46 -26.41 6.40 31.15
C THR A 46 -24.98 6.20 31.68
N PRO A 47 -24.76 5.26 32.62
CA PRO A 47 -23.41 4.97 33.13
C PRO A 47 -22.39 4.66 32.02
N HIS A 48 -22.83 3.99 30.95
CA HIS A 48 -22.01 3.73 29.77
C HIS A 48 -21.62 5.01 29.02
N GLN A 49 -22.58 5.93 28.81
CA GLN A 49 -22.29 7.23 28.18
C GLN A 49 -21.32 8.04 29.03
N GLN A 50 -21.46 8.00 30.36
CA GLN A 50 -20.53 8.66 31.28
C GLN A 50 -19.12 8.08 31.18
N GLU A 51 -18.97 6.76 31.12
CA GLU A 51 -17.68 6.08 30.97
C GLU A 51 -16.99 6.39 29.63
N GLU A 52 -17.73 6.35 28.52
CA GLU A 52 -17.25 6.72 27.19
C GLU A 52 -16.73 8.17 27.16
N ILE A 53 -17.45 9.09 27.80
CA ILE A 53 -17.06 10.51 27.89
C ILE A 53 -15.79 10.70 28.73
N LEU A 54 -15.66 9.96 29.83
CA LEU A 54 -14.47 10.02 30.69
C LEU A 54 -13.22 9.48 29.97
N ASN A 55 -13.42 8.44 29.16
CA ASN A 55 -12.38 7.87 28.31
C ASN A 55 -12.12 8.69 27.04
N THR A 56 -12.94 9.71 26.73
CA THR A 56 -12.67 10.61 25.61
C THR A 56 -11.80 11.79 26.05
N SER A 57 -10.59 11.85 25.49
CA SER A 57 -9.69 12.99 25.56
C SER A 57 -10.09 14.09 24.58
N TYR A 58 -10.10 15.34 25.07
CA TYR A 58 -10.41 16.54 24.29
C TYR A 58 -9.15 17.38 24.07
N ASN A 59 -7.97 16.78 24.22
CA ASN A 59 -6.70 17.46 24.03
C ASN A 59 -5.71 16.49 23.38
N PHE A 60 -5.29 16.83 22.17
CA PHE A 60 -4.34 16.04 21.39
C PHE A 60 -2.99 15.87 22.10
N ALA A 61 -2.50 16.91 22.79
CA ALA A 61 -1.25 16.84 23.54
C ALA A 61 -1.36 15.93 24.78
N GLU A 62 -2.55 15.84 25.39
CA GLU A 62 -2.81 14.93 26.50
C GLU A 62 -2.92 13.49 26.02
N TYR A 63 -3.58 13.25 24.88
CA TYR A 63 -3.63 11.94 24.24
C TYR A 63 -2.23 11.42 23.88
N LEU A 64 -1.41 12.25 23.22
CA LEU A 64 -0.04 11.88 22.85
C LEU A 64 0.82 11.58 24.09
N ARG A 65 0.77 12.43 25.13
CA ARG A 65 1.49 12.18 26.38
C ARG A 65 1.02 10.92 27.10
N SER A 66 -0.29 10.65 27.12
CA SER A 66 -0.85 9.43 27.71
C SER A 66 -0.29 8.18 27.01
N ARG A 67 -0.25 8.20 25.67
CA ARG A 67 0.32 7.13 24.85
C ARG A 67 1.82 6.94 25.07
N GLU A 68 2.56 8.03 25.28
CA GLU A 68 4.00 8.01 25.58
C GLU A 68 4.31 7.53 27.01
N SER A 69 3.35 7.69 27.94
CA SER A 69 3.54 7.38 29.37
C SER A 69 3.19 5.95 29.80
N HIS A 70 2.91 5.02 28.88
CA HIS A 70 2.48 3.63 29.19
C HIS A 70 1.30 3.54 30.18
N LEU A 71 0.44 4.55 30.26
CA LEU A 71 -0.82 4.46 30.98
C LEU A 71 -1.77 3.54 30.20
N SER A 72 -2.27 2.50 30.84
CA SER A 72 -3.07 1.42 30.23
C SER A 72 -4.53 1.79 29.93
N GLU A 73 -4.90 3.06 30.01
CA GLU A 73 -6.28 3.50 29.77
C GLU A 73 -6.49 3.81 28.29
N GLU A 74 -7.43 3.11 27.65
CA GLU A 74 -7.87 3.42 26.29
C GLU A 74 -8.56 4.77 26.28
N ARG A 75 -7.91 5.78 25.70
CA ARG A 75 -8.50 7.10 25.49
C ARG A 75 -8.89 7.29 24.05
N THR A 76 -10.15 7.64 23.78
CA THR A 76 -10.62 8.08 22.47
C THR A 76 -10.37 9.59 22.31
N ILE A 77 -10.28 10.07 21.08
CA ILE A 77 -10.12 11.51 20.80
C ILE A 77 -11.40 12.03 20.14
N SER A 78 -11.90 13.16 20.61
CA SER A 78 -12.89 13.92 19.83
C SER A 78 -12.21 14.48 18.57
N LEU A 79 -12.50 13.88 17.41
CA LEU A 79 -11.96 14.31 16.12
C LEU A 79 -12.31 15.78 15.81
N ASP A 80 -13.52 16.22 16.15
CA ASP A 80 -13.99 17.59 15.94
C ASP A 80 -13.18 18.62 16.73
N TYR A 81 -12.81 18.29 17.97
CA TYR A 81 -11.98 19.18 18.77
C TYR A 81 -10.54 19.21 18.24
N THR A 82 -9.99 18.06 17.86
CA THR A 82 -8.61 17.94 17.42
C THR A 82 -8.37 18.65 16.09
N SER A 83 -9.27 18.45 15.13
CA SER A 83 -9.22 19.16 13.84
C SER A 83 -9.33 20.68 14.04
N ARG A 84 -10.28 21.16 14.85
CA ARG A 84 -10.37 22.60 15.18
C ARG A 84 -9.12 23.12 15.88
N TYR A 85 -8.59 22.39 16.86
CA TYR A 85 -7.42 22.82 17.63
C TYR A 85 -6.17 22.90 16.76
N ILE A 86 -5.92 21.88 15.91
CA ILE A 86 -4.84 21.85 14.94
C ILE A 86 -4.90 23.05 13.99
N LEU A 87 -6.09 23.37 13.46
CA LEU A 87 -6.30 24.48 12.53
C LEU A 87 -6.19 25.86 13.19
N THR A 88 -6.61 25.99 14.45
CA THR A 88 -6.59 27.27 15.18
C THR A 88 -5.24 27.63 15.78
N HIS A 89 -4.35 26.64 15.94
CA HIS A 89 -3.04 26.82 16.58
C HIS A 89 -1.87 26.55 15.62
N ASP A 90 -2.12 26.52 14.30
CA ASP A 90 -1.10 26.31 13.26
C ASP A 90 -0.16 25.13 13.55
N MET A 91 -0.69 24.05 14.13
CA MET A 91 0.14 22.89 14.51
C MET A 91 0.59 22.05 13.31
N LEU A 92 0.02 22.30 12.13
CA LEU A 92 0.46 21.72 10.87
C LEU A 92 1.16 22.78 10.04
N ARG A 93 2.37 22.44 9.57
CA ARG A 93 3.10 23.25 8.60
C ARG A 93 3.12 22.52 7.27
N GLU A 94 2.66 23.19 6.22
CA GLU A 94 2.73 22.65 4.87
C GLU A 94 4.18 22.52 4.41
N SER A 95 4.47 21.42 3.71
CA SER A 95 5.76 21.17 3.08
C SER A 95 5.53 20.85 1.62
N HIS A 96 5.91 21.76 0.73
CA HIS A 96 5.75 21.56 -0.71
C HIS A 96 6.80 20.60 -1.24
N VAL A 97 6.35 19.59 -1.98
CA VAL A 97 7.22 18.69 -2.74
C VAL A 97 7.26 19.17 -4.19
N ASN A 98 8.44 19.59 -4.66
CA ASN A 98 8.63 20.00 -6.05
C ASN A 98 8.96 18.77 -6.90
N LEU A 99 8.05 18.38 -7.78
CA LEU A 99 8.24 17.25 -8.69
C LEU A 99 9.06 17.63 -9.95
N GLY A 100 9.26 18.93 -10.21
CA GLY A 100 9.88 19.43 -11.43
C GLY A 100 8.91 19.52 -12.61
N ALA A 101 9.40 20.04 -13.73
CA ALA A 101 8.57 20.35 -14.91
C ALA A 101 8.13 19.11 -15.72
N ASN A 102 8.70 17.94 -15.45
CA ASN A 102 8.46 16.72 -16.23
C ASN A 102 7.17 15.99 -15.81
N TYR A 103 6.56 16.37 -14.69
CA TYR A 103 5.37 15.71 -14.17
C TYR A 103 4.18 16.67 -14.10
N ASN A 104 3.00 16.13 -14.39
CA ASN A 104 1.75 16.87 -14.33
C ASN A 104 1.09 16.69 -12.94
N LYS A 105 -0.12 17.23 -12.77
CA LYS A 105 -0.90 17.19 -11.53
C LYS A 105 -0.94 15.79 -10.93
N VAL A 106 -0.80 15.71 -9.60
CA VAL A 106 -1.05 14.51 -8.81
C VAL A 106 -2.56 14.32 -8.68
N PHE A 107 -3.06 13.14 -9.01
CA PHE A 107 -4.49 12.80 -8.97
C PHE A 107 -4.85 11.91 -7.78
N CYS A 108 -3.94 11.05 -7.35
CA CYS A 108 -4.16 10.14 -6.23
C CYS A 108 -2.85 9.92 -5.47
N SER A 109 -2.95 9.60 -4.17
CA SER A 109 -1.79 9.30 -3.33
C SER A 109 -2.17 8.37 -2.18
N LYS A 110 -1.21 7.55 -1.73
CA LYS A 110 -1.32 6.65 -0.59
C LYS A 110 0.00 6.53 0.15
N TRP A 111 -0.06 6.39 1.47
CA TRP A 111 1.11 6.04 2.27
C TRP A 111 1.41 4.54 2.14
N LEU A 112 2.62 4.19 1.69
CA LEU A 112 3.11 2.82 1.69
C LEU A 112 3.68 2.44 3.06
N SER A 113 4.32 3.40 3.73
CA SER A 113 4.93 3.26 5.05
C SER A 113 4.94 4.60 5.79
N ASN A 114 5.59 4.69 6.95
CA ASN A 114 5.85 5.97 7.64
C ASN A 114 6.89 6.85 6.91
N ARG A 115 7.53 6.35 5.85
CA ARG A 115 8.60 7.02 5.11
C ARG A 115 8.26 7.27 3.65
N GLN A 116 7.44 6.42 3.04
CA GLN A 116 7.18 6.42 1.61
C GLN A 116 5.73 6.71 1.28
N VAL A 117 5.52 7.64 0.35
CA VAL A 117 4.23 7.99 -0.25
C VAL A 117 4.25 7.59 -1.71
N VAL A 118 3.32 6.74 -2.14
CA VAL A 118 3.09 6.47 -3.56
C VAL A 118 2.01 7.41 -4.10
N PHE A 119 2.16 7.86 -5.33
CA PHE A 119 1.19 8.75 -5.95
C PHE A 119 1.17 8.61 -7.48
N GLY A 120 -0.01 8.87 -8.03
CA GLY A 120 -0.30 8.79 -9.46
C GLY A 120 -0.53 10.17 -10.05
N THR A 121 -0.12 10.36 -11.30
CA THR A 121 -0.17 11.66 -11.99
C THR A 121 -1.07 11.64 -13.23
N LYS A 122 -1.48 12.83 -13.68
CA LYS A 122 -2.24 13.02 -14.92
C LYS A 122 -1.50 12.51 -16.17
N CYS A 123 -0.16 12.52 -16.17
CA CYS A 123 0.65 11.98 -17.27
C CYS A 123 0.85 10.45 -17.17
N ASN A 124 0.05 9.76 -16.36
CA ASN A 124 0.08 8.31 -16.17
C ASN A 124 1.41 7.77 -15.62
N ASN A 125 2.11 8.57 -14.80
CA ASN A 125 3.28 8.10 -14.04
C ASN A 125 2.88 7.73 -12.63
N LEU A 126 3.35 6.57 -12.18
CA LEU A 126 3.33 6.11 -10.80
C LEU A 126 4.69 6.46 -10.16
N LEU A 127 4.67 7.15 -9.04
CA LEU A 127 5.86 7.69 -8.40
C LEU A 127 5.84 7.35 -6.90
N VAL A 128 7.02 7.19 -6.31
CA VAL A 128 7.20 7.04 -4.87
C VAL A 128 8.08 8.16 -4.36
N TYR A 129 7.60 8.88 -3.36
CA TYR A 129 8.32 9.92 -2.65
C TYR A 129 8.80 9.39 -1.29
N ASP A 130 10.10 9.52 -1.05
CA ASP A 130 10.72 9.28 0.26
C ASP A 130 10.76 10.60 1.04
N VAL A 131 10.03 10.66 2.15
CA VAL A 131 9.88 11.87 2.96
C VAL A 131 11.19 12.28 3.64
N ASN A 132 12.01 11.31 4.03
CA ASN A 132 13.27 11.57 4.74
C ASN A 132 14.36 12.01 3.77
N MET A 133 14.51 11.30 2.66
CA MET A 133 15.52 11.62 1.64
C MET A 133 15.10 12.77 0.72
N ARG A 134 13.81 13.14 0.73
CA ARG A 134 13.19 14.09 -0.20
C ARG A 134 13.46 13.75 -1.66
N ARG A 135 13.39 12.46 -1.98
CA ARG A 135 13.62 11.92 -3.33
C ARG A 135 12.35 11.31 -3.89
N THR A 136 12.19 11.44 -5.20
CA THR A 136 11.10 10.84 -5.95
C THR A 136 11.68 9.85 -6.95
N ASP A 137 11.20 8.61 -6.91
CA ASP A 137 11.57 7.57 -7.86
C ASP A 137 10.33 7.13 -8.65
N ALA A 138 10.51 6.82 -9.93
CA ALA A 138 9.40 6.38 -10.79
C ALA A 138 9.24 4.86 -10.76
N ILE A 139 8.00 4.41 -10.66
CA ILE A 139 7.61 3.01 -10.77
C ILE A 139 7.06 2.77 -12.18
N PRO A 140 7.58 1.79 -12.93
CA PRO A 140 7.10 1.49 -14.27
C PRO A 140 5.62 1.11 -14.27
N THR A 141 4.81 1.80 -15.07
CA THR A 141 3.42 1.39 -15.30
C THR A 141 3.36 0.17 -16.20
N LEU A 142 2.56 -0.82 -15.79
CA LEU A 142 2.49 -2.10 -16.49
C LEU A 142 1.78 -1.97 -17.84
N PRO A 143 2.37 -2.49 -18.94
CA PRO A 143 1.74 -2.46 -20.25
C PRO A 143 0.57 -3.45 -20.33
N SER A 144 -0.51 -3.04 -20.98
CA SER A 144 -1.59 -3.92 -21.37
C SER A 144 -1.27 -4.62 -22.70
N ASN A 145 -1.90 -5.77 -22.96
CA ASN A 145 -1.84 -6.52 -24.19
C ASN A 145 -2.57 -5.75 -25.31
N SER A 146 -1.77 -5.15 -26.19
CA SER A 146 -2.17 -4.19 -27.23
C SER A 146 -3.14 -4.71 -28.28
N ALA A 147 -3.41 -6.02 -28.31
CA ALA A 147 -4.34 -6.61 -29.28
C ALA A 147 -5.82 -6.42 -28.90
N SER A 148 -6.11 -6.03 -27.65
CA SER A 148 -7.45 -6.15 -27.10
C SER A 148 -8.34 -4.92 -27.34
N HIS A 149 -7.84 -3.67 -27.17
CA HIS A 149 -8.61 -2.43 -27.36
C HIS A 149 -7.72 -1.18 -27.56
N PRO A 150 -8.25 -0.05 -28.08
CA PRO A 150 -7.46 1.17 -28.28
C PRO A 150 -6.89 1.70 -26.96
N GLU A 151 -5.61 2.05 -26.95
CA GLU A 151 -4.92 2.59 -25.78
C GLU A 151 -5.52 3.94 -25.37
N VAL A 152 -6.03 4.01 -24.14
CA VAL A 152 -6.55 5.24 -23.54
C VAL A 152 -5.59 5.67 -22.44
N GLN A 153 -4.98 6.85 -22.57
CA GLN A 153 -4.08 7.39 -21.56
C GLN A 153 -4.62 8.72 -21.02
N ALA A 154 -5.21 8.70 -19.82
CA ALA A 154 -5.73 9.91 -19.16
C ALA A 154 -5.22 10.12 -17.72
N GLY A 155 -4.29 9.28 -17.27
CA GLY A 155 -3.64 9.39 -15.97
C GLY A 155 -4.13 8.35 -14.96
N LEU A 156 -3.46 8.34 -13.81
CA LEU A 156 -3.78 7.44 -12.71
C LEU A 156 -4.74 8.13 -11.75
N HIS A 157 -6.00 7.72 -11.74
CA HIS A 157 -7.04 8.32 -10.90
C HIS A 157 -7.19 7.67 -9.53
N SER A 158 -6.76 6.41 -9.38
CA SER A 158 -6.94 5.66 -8.14
C SER A 158 -5.74 4.77 -7.84
N ILE A 159 -5.41 4.68 -6.55
CA ILE A 159 -4.37 3.82 -5.99
C ILE A 159 -4.91 3.31 -4.66
N GLU A 160 -4.83 2.00 -4.44
CA GLU A 160 -5.21 1.39 -3.17
C GLU A 160 -4.29 0.26 -2.74
N VAL A 161 -4.10 0.15 -1.43
CA VAL A 161 -3.31 -0.92 -0.79
C VAL A 161 -4.29 -1.91 -0.16
N ASN A 162 -4.05 -3.21 -0.32
CA ASN A 162 -4.90 -4.22 0.29
C ASN A 162 -4.73 -4.26 1.83
N PRO A 163 -5.66 -4.88 2.59
CA PRO A 163 -5.62 -4.89 4.05
C PRO A 163 -4.32 -5.45 4.66
N SER A 164 -3.81 -6.56 4.15
CA SER A 164 -2.53 -7.17 4.58
C SER A 164 -1.29 -6.40 4.15
N ARG A 165 -1.45 -5.37 3.29
CA ARG A 165 -0.36 -4.59 2.69
C ARG A 165 0.62 -5.44 1.88
N SER A 166 0.16 -6.56 1.32
CA SER A 166 0.94 -7.37 0.38
C SER A 166 0.85 -6.89 -1.07
N PHE A 167 -0.19 -6.12 -1.41
CA PHE A 167 -0.43 -5.63 -2.78
C PHE A 167 -0.81 -4.16 -2.85
N LEU A 168 -0.39 -3.55 -3.96
CA LEU A 168 -0.79 -2.23 -4.41
C LEU A 168 -1.56 -2.38 -5.73
N ALA A 169 -2.78 -1.88 -5.78
CA ALA A 169 -3.58 -1.74 -7.00
C ALA A 169 -3.54 -0.31 -7.52
N THR A 170 -3.39 -0.17 -8.82
CA THR A 170 -3.38 1.12 -9.54
C THR A 170 -4.03 0.96 -10.92
N GLY A 171 -4.20 2.06 -11.67
CA GLY A 171 -4.41 1.96 -13.12
C GLY A 171 -3.15 1.47 -13.86
N ALA A 172 -3.33 0.72 -14.95
CA ALA A 172 -2.24 0.27 -15.81
C ALA A 172 -1.80 1.37 -16.80
N ARG A 173 -0.92 1.03 -17.76
CA ARG A 173 -0.56 1.93 -18.85
C ARG A 173 -1.77 2.34 -19.67
N ASN A 174 -2.65 1.39 -19.98
CA ASN A 174 -3.98 1.69 -20.49
C ASN A 174 -4.89 2.03 -19.30
N SER A 175 -5.47 3.22 -19.30
CA SER A 175 -6.22 3.76 -18.15
C SER A 175 -7.57 3.06 -17.91
N SER A 176 -8.00 2.14 -18.80
CA SER A 176 -9.15 1.25 -18.57
C SER A 176 -8.80 -0.06 -17.87
N ASP A 177 -7.51 -0.37 -17.71
CA ASP A 177 -7.04 -1.62 -17.11
C ASP A 177 -6.42 -1.37 -15.73
N ILE A 178 -6.42 -2.40 -14.88
CA ILE A 178 -5.80 -2.35 -13.55
C ILE A 178 -4.40 -2.96 -13.56
N ALA A 179 -3.50 -2.45 -12.74
CA ALA A 179 -2.18 -3.02 -12.50
C ALA A 179 -1.99 -3.32 -11.02
N ILE A 180 -1.46 -4.51 -10.73
CA ILE A 180 -1.15 -4.98 -9.37
C ILE A 180 0.36 -5.07 -9.20
N TYR A 181 0.86 -4.59 -8.06
CA TYR A 181 2.26 -4.69 -7.64
C TYR A 181 2.35 -5.33 -6.26
N ARG A 182 3.42 -6.08 -6.01
CA ARG A 182 3.73 -6.67 -4.72
C ARG A 182 4.36 -5.61 -3.83
N LEU A 183 3.98 -5.60 -2.56
CA LEU A 183 4.60 -4.77 -1.53
C LEU A 183 5.53 -5.61 -0.65
N PRO A 184 6.59 -5.02 -0.08
CA PRO A 184 7.00 -3.61 -0.20
C PRO A 184 7.85 -3.31 -1.44
N THR A 185 8.22 -4.31 -2.23
CA THR A 185 9.21 -4.19 -3.32
C THR A 185 8.71 -3.40 -4.54
N LEU A 186 7.40 -3.25 -4.68
CA LEU A 186 6.71 -2.67 -5.85
C LEU A 186 6.97 -3.46 -7.13
N ASP A 187 7.18 -4.77 -6.98
CA ASP A 187 7.37 -5.65 -8.10
C ASP A 187 6.07 -5.83 -8.89
N PRO A 188 6.12 -5.87 -10.23
CA PRO A 188 4.93 -6.14 -11.04
C PRO A 188 4.36 -7.52 -10.75
N VAL A 189 3.03 -7.62 -10.63
CA VAL A 189 2.34 -8.89 -10.41
C VAL A 189 1.50 -9.26 -11.63
N CYS A 190 0.50 -8.45 -11.97
CA CYS A 190 -0.36 -8.71 -13.12
C CYS A 190 -1.08 -7.43 -13.60
N VAL A 191 -1.68 -7.53 -14.78
CA VAL A 191 -2.62 -6.56 -15.34
C VAL A 191 -3.98 -7.23 -15.45
N GLY A 192 -5.02 -6.59 -14.92
CA GLY A 192 -6.41 -7.00 -15.11
C GLY A 192 -7.01 -6.24 -16.28
N GLU A 193 -7.32 -6.95 -17.35
CA GLU A 193 -7.76 -6.38 -18.63
C GLU A 193 -9.23 -6.70 -18.91
N GLN A 194 -9.82 -5.97 -19.87
CA GLN A 194 -11.16 -6.25 -20.42
C GLN A 194 -12.33 -6.14 -19.43
N GLY A 195 -12.07 -5.70 -18.20
CA GLY A 195 -13.12 -5.39 -17.22
C GLY A 195 -13.85 -4.07 -17.50
N HIS A 196 -13.17 -3.09 -18.11
CA HIS A 196 -13.73 -1.78 -18.40
C HIS A 196 -13.43 -1.31 -19.82
N ARG A 197 -14.24 -0.37 -20.32
CA ARG A 197 -14.08 0.24 -21.65
C ARG A 197 -13.68 1.72 -21.61
N GLU A 198 -13.62 2.29 -20.42
CA GLU A 198 -13.21 3.67 -20.17
C GLU A 198 -12.38 3.72 -18.87
N LEU A 199 -11.88 4.90 -18.53
CA LEU A 199 -11.06 5.24 -17.39
C LEU A 199 -11.63 4.65 -16.10
N ILE A 200 -10.77 3.97 -15.37
CA ILE A 200 -11.01 3.61 -13.99
C ILE A 200 -10.94 4.88 -13.16
N MET A 201 -12.02 5.17 -12.44
CA MET A 201 -12.19 6.35 -11.61
C MET A 201 -11.96 6.03 -10.12
N GLY A 202 -12.14 4.77 -9.73
CA GLY A 202 -12.00 4.33 -8.35
C GLY A 202 -11.63 2.86 -8.22
N LEU A 203 -10.90 2.54 -7.16
CA LEU A 203 -10.50 1.20 -6.75
C LEU A 203 -10.82 1.03 -5.27
N THR A 204 -11.23 -0.16 -4.85
CA THR A 204 -11.34 -0.53 -3.44
C THR A 204 -11.13 -2.02 -3.25
N TRP A 205 -10.27 -2.38 -2.31
CA TRP A 205 -10.12 -3.77 -1.89
C TRP A 205 -11.30 -4.17 -1.00
N LEU A 206 -11.81 -5.38 -1.17
CA LEU A 206 -12.78 -5.99 -0.27
C LEU A 206 -12.05 -6.80 0.82
N ASP A 207 -10.99 -7.48 0.40
CA ASP A 207 -10.06 -8.24 1.24
C ASP A 207 -8.70 -8.34 0.53
N ASP A 208 -7.86 -9.32 0.90
CA ASP A 208 -6.54 -9.51 0.29
C ASP A 208 -6.56 -10.18 -1.10
N GLN A 209 -7.70 -10.69 -1.55
CA GLN A 209 -7.88 -11.42 -2.80
C GLN A 209 -8.83 -10.74 -3.77
N PHE A 210 -9.76 -9.93 -3.29
CA PHE A 210 -10.82 -9.34 -4.11
C PHE A 210 -10.69 -7.81 -4.15
N LEU A 211 -10.66 -7.29 -5.37
CA LEU A 211 -10.56 -5.87 -5.69
C LEU A 211 -11.77 -5.48 -6.53
N VAL A 212 -12.36 -4.31 -6.26
CA VAL A 212 -13.42 -3.72 -7.07
C VAL A 212 -12.89 -2.47 -7.74
N SER A 213 -13.19 -2.31 -9.03
CA SER A 213 -12.96 -1.07 -9.77
C SER A 213 -14.28 -0.48 -10.27
N GLY A 214 -14.34 0.85 -10.32
CA GLY A 214 -15.43 1.59 -10.95
C GLY A 214 -14.91 2.47 -12.08
N SER A 215 -15.64 2.51 -13.19
CA SER A 215 -15.24 3.21 -14.41
C SER A 215 -16.30 4.20 -14.88
N LYS A 216 -15.85 5.19 -15.66
CA LYS A 216 -16.72 6.15 -16.35
C LYS A 216 -17.59 5.50 -17.44
N ASP A 217 -17.35 4.23 -17.77
CA ASP A 217 -18.26 3.42 -18.57
C ASP A 217 -19.59 3.05 -17.84
N SER A 218 -19.81 3.59 -16.64
CA SER A 218 -20.96 3.36 -15.78
C SER A 218 -21.04 1.93 -15.22
N LYS A 219 -19.90 1.22 -15.13
CA LYS A 219 -19.85 -0.15 -14.58
C LYS A 219 -18.89 -0.28 -13.40
N LEU A 220 -19.15 -1.31 -12.60
CA LEU A 220 -18.23 -1.85 -11.62
C LEU A 220 -17.71 -3.21 -12.11
N SER A 221 -16.46 -3.51 -11.81
CA SER A 221 -15.84 -4.82 -12.08
C SER A 221 -15.22 -5.38 -10.81
N LEU A 222 -15.48 -6.66 -10.53
CA LEU A 222 -14.87 -7.42 -9.44
C LEU A 222 -13.72 -8.27 -10.00
N TRP A 223 -12.56 -8.14 -9.38
CA TRP A 223 -11.34 -8.84 -9.73
C TRP A 223 -10.94 -9.77 -8.61
N ARG A 224 -10.45 -10.96 -8.97
CA ARG A 224 -9.83 -11.89 -8.04
C ARG A 224 -8.35 -12.01 -8.35
N ILE A 225 -7.52 -11.67 -7.38
CA ILE A 225 -6.08 -11.88 -7.37
C ILE A 225 -5.87 -13.32 -6.95
N ASN A 226 -5.38 -14.15 -7.87
CA ASN A 226 -5.13 -15.56 -7.59
C ASN A 226 -3.63 -15.86 -7.70
N GLU A 227 -2.92 -15.84 -6.56
CA GLU A 227 -1.47 -16.10 -6.52
C GLU A 227 -1.11 -17.49 -7.05
N ASP A 228 -2.01 -18.47 -6.95
CA ASP A 228 -1.75 -19.84 -7.43
C ASP A 228 -1.55 -19.92 -8.96
N TYR A 229 -2.15 -18.97 -9.70
CA TYR A 229 -1.97 -18.83 -11.16
C TYR A 229 -0.96 -17.73 -11.53
N MET A 230 -0.37 -17.06 -10.54
CA MET A 230 0.69 -16.09 -10.78
C MET A 230 1.98 -16.85 -10.97
N ASP A 231 2.34 -17.05 -12.23
CA ASP A 231 3.51 -17.81 -12.67
C ASP A 231 4.76 -17.55 -11.82
N PHE A 232 5.05 -18.44 -10.87
CA PHE A 232 6.42 -18.66 -10.44
C PHE A 232 7.10 -19.36 -11.62
N PRO A 233 8.09 -18.72 -12.27
CA PRO A 233 8.54 -19.23 -13.54
C PRO A 233 9.28 -20.56 -13.32
N ASP A 234 8.78 -21.63 -13.95
CA ASP A 234 9.50 -22.90 -13.99
C ASP A 234 10.72 -22.70 -14.87
N ALA A 235 11.88 -22.68 -14.22
CA ALA A 235 13.15 -22.42 -14.87
C ALA A 235 13.91 -23.71 -15.15
N ALA A 236 14.35 -23.88 -16.40
CA ALA A 236 15.27 -24.95 -16.80
C ALA A 236 16.59 -24.36 -17.30
N LEU A 237 17.67 -25.08 -17.06
CA LEU A 237 18.99 -24.74 -17.58
C LEU A 237 19.34 -25.64 -18.75
N SER A 238 20.03 -25.09 -19.75
CA SER A 238 20.67 -25.89 -20.80
C SER A 238 22.19 -25.74 -20.74
N LEU A 239 22.87 -26.83 -21.08
CA LEU A 239 24.33 -26.95 -21.01
C LEU A 239 25.08 -25.93 -21.87
N ASN A 240 24.43 -25.39 -22.90
CA ASN A 240 24.97 -24.31 -23.74
C ASN A 240 24.88 -22.90 -23.11
N GLY A 241 24.59 -22.81 -21.80
CA GLY A 241 24.64 -21.56 -21.03
C GLY A 241 23.33 -20.77 -21.07
N TYR A 242 22.20 -21.37 -21.41
CA TYR A 242 20.91 -20.69 -21.36
C TYR A 242 20.12 -21.07 -20.09
N ILE A 243 19.27 -20.13 -19.71
CA ILE A 243 18.14 -20.35 -18.83
C ILE A 243 16.86 -20.15 -19.64
N HIS A 244 15.90 -21.04 -19.43
CA HIS A 244 14.61 -21.07 -20.11
C HIS A 244 13.52 -21.02 -19.06
N ILE A 245 12.50 -20.21 -19.33
CA ILE A 245 11.36 -20.01 -18.45
C ILE A 245 10.14 -20.54 -19.16
N PHE A 246 9.40 -21.42 -18.48
CA PHE A 246 8.19 -22.03 -18.98
C PHE A 246 6.99 -21.63 -18.13
N ASN A 247 5.82 -21.63 -18.75
CA ASN A 247 4.57 -21.73 -18.03
C ASN A 247 4.28 -23.22 -17.80
N ALA A 248 4.15 -23.62 -16.53
CA ALA A 248 3.97 -25.00 -16.11
C ALA A 248 2.72 -25.65 -16.72
N GLU A 249 1.61 -24.89 -16.74
CA GLU A 249 0.29 -25.40 -17.12
C GLU A 249 0.17 -25.67 -18.63
N THR A 250 0.72 -24.77 -19.44
CA THR A 250 0.63 -24.81 -20.91
C THR A 250 1.87 -25.40 -21.56
N PHE A 251 2.94 -25.61 -20.79
CA PHE A 251 4.26 -26.03 -21.25
C PHE A 251 4.84 -25.15 -22.37
N ARG A 252 4.45 -23.87 -22.40
CA ARG A 252 4.95 -22.90 -23.38
C ARG A 252 6.17 -22.17 -22.84
N GLN A 253 7.23 -22.09 -23.65
CA GLN A 253 8.42 -21.29 -23.35
C GLN A 253 8.07 -19.80 -23.40
N LYS A 254 8.21 -19.11 -22.27
CA LYS A 254 7.96 -17.67 -22.14
C LYS A 254 9.20 -16.84 -22.45
N LEU A 255 10.35 -17.27 -21.94
CA LEU A 255 11.61 -16.54 -22.07
C LEU A 255 12.76 -17.53 -22.21
N SER A 256 13.74 -17.18 -23.04
CA SER A 256 15.01 -17.89 -23.12
C SER A 256 16.13 -16.87 -23.22
N ARG A 257 17.14 -17.01 -22.36
CA ARG A 257 18.24 -16.05 -22.29
C ARG A 257 19.57 -16.76 -22.12
N LYS A 258 20.54 -16.35 -22.94
CA LYS A 258 21.93 -16.75 -22.77
C LYS A 258 22.54 -16.01 -21.59
N LEU A 259 23.09 -16.75 -20.63
CA LEU A 259 23.72 -16.18 -19.45
C LEU A 259 25.13 -15.66 -19.81
N PRO A 260 25.48 -14.44 -19.36
CA PRO A 260 26.76 -13.83 -19.69
C PRO A 260 27.91 -14.64 -19.07
N ASN A 261 28.88 -15.01 -19.90
CA ASN A 261 30.10 -15.74 -19.53
C ASN A 261 29.88 -17.10 -18.82
N CYS A 262 28.66 -17.64 -18.81
CA CYS A 262 28.41 -18.95 -18.23
C CYS A 262 28.78 -20.03 -19.24
N GLN A 263 29.69 -20.88 -18.82
CA GLN A 263 29.99 -22.16 -19.43
C GLN A 263 29.53 -23.24 -18.45
N ASP A 264 28.84 -24.25 -18.96
CA ASP A 264 28.33 -25.39 -18.21
C ASP A 264 27.41 -24.99 -17.05
N ASN A 265 26.17 -24.62 -17.35
CA ASN A 265 25.13 -24.43 -16.33
C ASN A 265 24.80 -25.79 -15.69
N VAL A 266 24.95 -25.91 -14.37
CA VAL A 266 24.85 -27.22 -13.68
C VAL A 266 23.66 -27.26 -12.72
N THR A 267 23.36 -26.16 -12.05
CA THR A 267 22.38 -26.12 -10.96
C THR A 267 21.66 -24.79 -10.93
N ILE A 268 20.40 -24.82 -10.53
CA ILE A 268 19.56 -23.65 -10.30
C ILE A 268 18.81 -23.84 -8.98
N SER A 269 18.70 -22.75 -8.21
CA SER A 269 17.79 -22.68 -7.07
C SER A 269 17.03 -21.36 -7.10
N TYR A 270 15.78 -21.40 -6.64
CA TYR A 270 14.91 -20.24 -6.56
C TYR A 270 14.75 -19.77 -5.12
N HIS A 271 14.75 -18.46 -4.92
CA HIS A 271 14.41 -17.80 -3.67
C HIS A 271 13.04 -17.15 -3.78
N SER A 272 12.23 -17.19 -2.73
CA SER A 272 10.85 -16.67 -2.70
C SER A 272 10.71 -15.20 -3.11
N GLU A 273 11.76 -14.39 -2.87
CA GLU A 273 11.84 -12.98 -3.29
C GLU A 273 12.13 -12.79 -4.80
N GLY A 274 12.01 -13.84 -5.62
CA GLY A 274 12.17 -13.71 -7.07
C GLY A 274 13.63 -13.69 -7.53
N ILE A 275 14.50 -14.48 -6.91
CA ILE A 275 15.92 -14.58 -7.30
C ILE A 275 16.25 -16.01 -7.72
N TYR A 276 16.88 -16.17 -8.88
CA TYR A 276 17.56 -17.42 -9.22
C TYR A 276 19.03 -17.35 -8.84
N ALA A 277 19.53 -18.38 -8.18
CA ALA A 277 20.96 -18.66 -8.12
C ALA A 277 21.27 -19.76 -9.14
N VAL A 278 22.13 -19.43 -10.12
CA VAL A 278 22.57 -20.38 -11.15
C VAL A 278 24.04 -20.68 -10.94
N GLY A 279 24.37 -21.95 -10.72
CA GLY A 279 25.74 -22.43 -10.64
C GLY A 279 26.32 -22.71 -12.03
N CYS A 280 27.42 -22.03 -12.35
CA CYS A 280 28.21 -22.21 -13.57
C CYS A 280 29.58 -22.84 -13.22
N ARG A 281 30.42 -23.10 -14.23
CA ARG A 281 31.74 -23.78 -14.05
C ARG A 281 32.70 -23.13 -13.04
N SER A 282 32.59 -21.85 -12.73
CA SER A 282 33.55 -21.18 -11.81
C SER A 282 32.93 -20.13 -10.88
N TYR A 283 31.61 -19.97 -10.93
CA TYR A 283 30.89 -18.97 -10.14
C TYR A 283 29.41 -19.31 -10.06
N THR A 284 28.75 -18.73 -9.06
CA THR A 284 27.30 -18.66 -8.96
C THR A 284 26.85 -17.27 -9.40
N ILE A 285 25.83 -17.19 -10.26
CA ILE A 285 25.22 -15.92 -10.66
C ILE A 285 23.83 -15.81 -10.05
N LEU A 286 23.56 -14.68 -9.41
CA LEU A 286 22.24 -14.30 -8.96
C LEU A 286 21.56 -13.53 -10.08
N LEU A 287 20.38 -13.99 -10.45
CA LEU A 287 19.55 -13.40 -11.48
C LEU A 287 18.23 -12.96 -10.87
N ASP A 288 17.73 -11.83 -11.32
CA ASP A 288 16.34 -11.45 -11.10
C ASP A 288 15.44 -12.42 -11.88
N ALA A 289 14.49 -13.07 -11.22
CA ALA A 289 13.67 -14.12 -11.82
C ALA A 289 12.70 -13.60 -12.90
N ARG A 290 12.41 -12.30 -12.89
CA ARG A 290 11.44 -11.67 -13.80
C ARG A 290 12.10 -11.21 -15.09
N THR A 291 13.30 -10.65 -14.99
CA THR A 291 14.04 -10.05 -16.11
C THR A 291 15.23 -10.90 -16.58
N LEU A 292 15.64 -11.87 -15.77
CA LEU A 292 16.88 -12.65 -15.92
C LEU A 292 18.13 -11.79 -16.00
N GLN A 293 18.07 -10.55 -15.50
CA GLN A 293 19.25 -9.69 -15.38
C GLN A 293 20.15 -10.17 -14.25
N SER A 294 21.46 -10.04 -14.46
CA SER A 294 22.46 -10.37 -13.46
C SER A 294 22.40 -9.35 -12.31
N LEU A 295 22.00 -9.81 -11.14
CA LEU A 295 22.04 -9.03 -9.90
C LEU A 295 23.44 -9.04 -9.30
N LYS A 296 24.06 -10.23 -9.21
CA LYS A 296 25.38 -10.39 -8.58
C LYS A 296 26.09 -11.63 -9.09
N LYS A 297 27.40 -11.52 -9.29
CA LYS A 297 28.28 -12.67 -9.53
C LYS A 297 29.06 -13.01 -8.27
N ILE A 298 29.01 -14.27 -7.85
CA ILE A 298 29.72 -14.81 -6.70
C ILE A 298 30.77 -15.79 -7.24
N THR A 299 32.02 -15.34 -7.33
CA THR A 299 33.12 -16.17 -7.82
C THR A 299 33.52 -17.21 -6.79
N SER A 300 33.78 -18.45 -7.23
CA SER A 300 34.34 -19.49 -6.36
C SER A 300 35.70 -19.04 -5.84
N ARG A 301 35.98 -19.30 -4.55
CA ARG A 301 37.31 -19.07 -3.96
C ARG A 301 38.36 -20.07 -4.47
N TYR A 302 37.91 -21.20 -4.99
CA TYR A 302 38.77 -22.27 -5.49
C TYR A 302 38.78 -22.25 -7.02
N SER A 303 39.97 -22.02 -7.58
CA SER A 303 40.18 -21.95 -9.02
C SER A 303 39.97 -23.31 -9.68
N GLY A 304 39.23 -23.34 -10.78
CA GLY A 304 39.02 -24.57 -11.58
C GLY A 304 37.91 -25.50 -11.08
N CYS A 305 37.20 -25.12 -10.02
CA CYS A 305 36.18 -25.96 -9.40
C CYS A 305 34.77 -25.54 -9.81
N GLY A 306 34.06 -26.48 -10.46
CA GLY A 306 32.66 -26.33 -10.86
C GLY A 306 31.72 -26.11 -9.67
N ILE A 307 30.76 -25.21 -9.81
CA ILE A 307 29.62 -25.18 -8.90
C ILE A 307 28.69 -26.35 -9.26
N ARG A 308 28.32 -27.18 -8.27
CA ARG A 308 27.56 -28.42 -8.47
C ARG A 308 26.19 -28.39 -7.83
N SER A 309 26.01 -27.61 -6.78
CA SER A 309 24.71 -27.41 -6.14
C SER A 309 24.58 -25.98 -5.64
N THR A 310 23.36 -25.47 -5.70
CA THR A 310 22.95 -24.24 -5.02
C THR A 310 21.63 -24.52 -4.31
N SER A 311 21.45 -23.96 -3.11
CA SER A 311 20.18 -24.04 -2.39
C SER A 311 19.99 -22.81 -1.52
N PHE A 312 18.73 -22.38 -1.39
CA PHE A 312 18.33 -21.32 -0.49
C PHE A 312 17.65 -21.89 0.76
N GLU A 313 17.96 -21.32 1.92
CA GLU A 313 17.21 -21.50 3.16
C GLU A 313 17.00 -20.12 3.80
N GLY A 314 15.78 -19.58 3.65
CA GLY A 314 15.53 -18.17 3.89
C GLY A 314 16.56 -17.30 3.17
N ASN A 315 17.17 -16.36 3.89
CA ASN A 315 18.17 -15.43 3.34
C ASN A 315 19.59 -16.03 3.16
N ILE A 316 19.76 -17.33 3.35
CA ILE A 316 21.06 -18.01 3.24
C ILE A 316 21.14 -18.74 1.90
N LEU A 317 22.17 -18.43 1.12
CA LEU A 317 22.55 -19.20 -0.08
C LEU A 317 23.70 -20.15 0.26
N THR A 318 23.47 -21.44 0.03
CA THR A 318 24.50 -22.47 0.08
C THR A 318 24.98 -22.80 -1.33
N VAL A 319 26.29 -23.02 -1.50
CA VAL A 319 26.92 -23.29 -2.79
C VAL A 319 27.89 -24.47 -2.62
N GLY A 320 27.55 -25.62 -3.21
CA GLY A 320 28.41 -26.79 -3.26
C GLY A 320 29.35 -26.73 -4.45
N THR A 321 30.62 -27.05 -4.23
CA THR A 321 31.66 -27.06 -5.27
C THR A 321 32.09 -28.49 -5.59
N GLY A 322 32.69 -28.71 -6.76
CA GLY A 322 33.21 -30.03 -7.14
C GLY A 322 34.42 -30.53 -6.34
N LEU A 323 34.85 -29.82 -5.29
CA LEU A 323 35.94 -30.25 -4.40
C LEU A 323 35.48 -31.13 -3.24
N GLY A 324 34.17 -31.22 -2.99
CA GLY A 324 33.61 -31.77 -1.75
C GLY A 324 33.04 -30.66 -0.90
#